data_AF-A0A2B5XJJ9-F1
#
_entry.id   AF-A0A2B5XJJ9-F1
#
_cell.length_a   1.000
_cell.length_b   1.000
_cell.length_c   1.000
_cell.angle_alpha   90.00
_cell.angle_beta   90.00
_cell.angle_gamma   90.00
#
_symmetry.space_group_name_H-M   'P 1'
#
loop_
_entity.id
_entity.type
_entity.pdbx_description
1 polymer ?
#
loop_
_entity_poly.entity_id
_entity_poly.type
_entity_poly.pdbx_seq_one_letter_code
_entity_poly.pdbx_strand_id
1 'polypeptide(L)'
;MKKITMLLSYLFFSIAVITVMIEYLFISSHFFYSHFLKYILIIEIMFPILGIILGAVGKSGTQKIIAIILNSLYFILVSSLALLNLCIMTFGK
;
A
#
# COMPACT_ATOMS: atom_id res chain seq x y z
N MET A 1 26.51 -5.29 2.93
CA MET A 1 25.51 -5.27 4.03
C MET A 1 25.23 -3.87 4.54
N LYS A 2 26.19 -3.12 5.13
CA LYS A 2 25.97 -1.75 5.66
C LYS A 2 25.17 -0.78 4.76
N LYS A 3 25.46 -0.72 3.45
CA LYS A 3 24.72 0.15 2.50
C LYS A 3 23.24 -0.22 2.35
N ILE A 4 22.92 -1.52 2.33
CA ILE A 4 21.53 -2.00 2.22
C ILE A 4 20.78 -1.70 3.52
N THR A 5 21.42 -1.92 4.67
CA THR A 5 20.84 -1.60 5.98
C THR A 5 20.57 -0.10 6.13
N MET A 6 21.50 0.75 5.67
CA MET A 6 21.34 2.20 5.65
C MET A 6 20.18 2.64 4.74
N LEU A 7 20.07 2.06 3.55
CA LEU A 7 18.97 2.32 2.62
C LEU A 7 17.61 1.92 3.20
N LEU A 8 17.54 0.74 3.85
CA LEU A 8 16.34 0.29 4.55
C LEU A 8 15.97 1.20 5.72
N SER A 9 16.94 1.69 6.51
CA SER A 9 16.66 2.63 7.59
C SER A 9 16.10 3.97 7.10
N TYR A 10 16.60 4.49 5.96
CA TYR A 10 16.01 5.69 5.36
C TYR A 10 14.61 5.43 4.81
N LEU A 11 14.39 4.26 4.19
CA LEU A 11 13.07 3.86 3.72
C LEU A 11 12.05 3.83 4.87
N PHE A 12 12.38 3.17 5.98
CA PHE A 12 11.51 3.10 7.16
C PHE A 12 11.28 4.47 7.79
N PHE A 13 12.31 5.30 7.87
CA PHE A 13 12.18 6.67 8.37
C PHE A 13 11.23 7.50 7.49
N SER A 14 11.36 7.42 6.16
CA SER A 14 10.47 8.11 5.22
C SER A 14 9.02 7.63 5.34
N ILE A 15 8.79 6.32 5.48
CA ILE A 15 7.44 5.75 5.70
C ILE A 15 6.84 6.29 7.00
N ALA A 16 7.62 6.33 8.09
CA ALA A 16 7.14 6.84 9.37
C ALA A 16 6.76 8.34 9.29
N VAL A 17 7.59 9.16 8.66
CA VAL A 17 7.30 10.60 8.48
C VAL A 17 6.04 10.80 7.63
N ILE A 18 5.88 10.06 6.53
CA ILE A 18 4.70 10.14 5.67
C ILE A 18 3.45 9.71 6.45
N THR A 19 3.53 8.65 7.25
CA THR A 19 2.41 8.16 8.05
C THR A 19 1.94 9.20 9.08
N VAL A 20 2.89 9.81 9.80
CA VAL A 20 2.60 10.89 10.77
C VAL A 20 1.99 12.12 10.09
N MET A 21 2.51 12.50 8.91
CA MET A 21 1.95 13.59 8.11
C MET A 21 0.51 13.28 7.67
N ILE A 22 0.25 12.05 7.21
CA ILE A 22 -1.08 11.61 6.81
C ILE A 22 -2.04 11.63 8.01
N GLU A 23 -1.62 11.10 9.14
CA GLU A 23 -2.42 11.13 10.38
C GLU A 23 -2.74 12.57 10.80
N TYR A 24 -1.74 13.45 10.84
CA TYR A 24 -1.96 14.86 11.20
C TYR A 24 -2.89 15.60 10.23
N LEU A 25 -2.72 15.39 8.91
CA LEU A 25 -3.49 16.08 7.88
C LEU A 25 -4.90 15.52 7.69
N PHE A 26 -5.10 14.23 7.92
CA PHE A 26 -6.29 13.54 7.42
C PHE A 26 -7.13 12.83 8.49
N ILE A 27 -6.55 12.37 9.61
CA ILE A 27 -7.32 11.64 10.65
C ILE A 27 -8.31 12.55 11.39
N SER A 28 -8.08 13.88 11.45
CA SER A 28 -9.01 14.80 12.11
C SER A 28 -10.28 15.11 11.29
N SER A 29 -10.30 14.78 9.99
CA SER A 29 -11.44 15.12 9.14
C SER A 29 -12.27 13.88 8.79
N HIS A 30 -13.47 13.81 9.39
CA HIS A 30 -14.54 12.87 9.02
C HIS A 30 -14.84 12.92 7.49
N PHE A 31 -14.59 14.07 6.88
CA PHE A 31 -14.65 14.30 5.44
C PHE A 31 -13.64 13.47 4.65
N PHE A 32 -12.37 13.43 5.05
CA PHE A 32 -11.37 12.65 4.31
C PHE A 32 -11.65 11.14 4.37
N TYR A 33 -12.06 10.65 5.53
CA TYR A 33 -12.41 9.23 5.70
C TYR A 33 -13.64 8.84 4.86
N SER A 34 -14.64 9.72 4.76
CA SER A 34 -15.86 9.43 3.99
C SER A 34 -15.70 9.62 2.49
N HIS A 35 -14.94 10.62 2.05
CA HIS A 35 -14.82 10.99 0.64
C HIS A 35 -13.60 10.38 -0.05
N PHE A 36 -12.41 10.48 0.55
CA PHE A 36 -11.16 10.15 -0.12
C PHE A 36 -10.67 8.73 0.16
N LEU A 37 -10.95 8.20 1.35
CA LEU A 37 -10.51 6.86 1.74
C LEU A 37 -10.94 5.80 0.74
N LYS A 38 -12.18 5.86 0.23
CA LYS A 38 -12.70 4.93 -0.78
C LYS A 38 -11.90 4.96 -2.08
N TYR A 39 -11.56 6.16 -2.57
CA TYR A 39 -10.77 6.32 -3.80
C TYR A 39 -9.32 5.92 -3.59
N ILE A 40 -8.73 6.26 -2.44
CA ILE A 40 -7.38 5.84 -2.08
C ILE A 40 -7.32 4.32 -2.05
N LEU A 41 -8.27 3.65 -1.41
CA LEU A 41 -8.36 2.18 -1.35
C LEU A 41 -8.42 1.54 -2.74
N ILE A 42 -9.23 2.11 -3.65
CA ILE A 42 -9.33 1.64 -5.04
C ILE A 42 -7.98 1.76 -5.74
N ILE A 43 -7.33 2.91 -5.61
CA ILE A 43 -6.01 3.16 -6.21
C ILE A 43 -4.97 2.20 -5.63
N GLU A 44 -4.99 2.00 -4.32
CA GLU A 44 -4.08 1.11 -3.57
C GLU A 44 -4.25 -0.37 -3.97
N ILE A 45 -5.46 -0.77 -4.36
CA ILE A 45 -5.77 -2.10 -4.90
C ILE A 45 -5.41 -2.22 -6.39
N MET A 46 -5.62 -1.17 -7.18
CA MET A 46 -5.36 -1.19 -8.62
C MET A 46 -3.87 -1.19 -8.97
N PHE A 47 -3.04 -0.41 -8.26
CA PHE A 47 -1.60 -0.33 -8.53
C PHE A 47 -0.87 -1.68 -8.48
N PRO A 48 -1.12 -2.54 -7.48
CA PRO A 48 -0.51 -3.87 -7.38
C PRO A 48 -0.95 -4.79 -8.52
N ILE A 49 -2.22 -4.75 -8.90
CA ILE A 49 -2.75 -5.54 -10.02
C ILE A 49 -2.05 -5.11 -11.32
N LEU A 50 -1.92 -3.81 -11.56
CA LEU A 50 -1.15 -3.28 -12.69
C LEU A 50 0.32 -3.69 -12.61
N GLY A 51 0.93 -3.66 -11.43
CA GLY A 51 2.30 -4.12 -11.19
C GLY A 51 2.50 -5.60 -11.50
N ILE A 52 1.53 -6.46 -11.17
CA ILE A 52 1.54 -7.90 -11.51
C ILE A 52 1.41 -8.08 -13.02
N ILE A 53 0.48 -7.38 -13.69
CA ILE A 53 0.28 -7.48 -15.14
C ILE A 53 1.53 -7.01 -15.89
N LEU A 54 2.08 -5.85 -15.52
CA LEU A 54 3.31 -5.32 -16.12
C LEU A 54 4.51 -6.23 -15.85
N GLY A 55 4.62 -6.79 -14.64
CA GLY A 55 5.61 -7.80 -14.30
C GLY A 55 5.45 -9.07 -15.14
N ALA A 56 4.21 -9.52 -15.38
CA ALA A 56 3.89 -10.70 -16.18
C ALA A 56 4.20 -10.52 -17.67
N VAL A 57 4.00 -9.33 -18.23
CA VAL A 57 4.27 -8.99 -19.64
C VAL A 57 5.75 -8.63 -19.88
N GLY A 58 6.47 -8.23 -18.83
CA GLY A 58 7.89 -7.89 -18.90
C GLY A 58 8.83 -9.07 -19.24
N LYS A 59 10.07 -8.72 -19.64
CA LYS A 59 11.13 -9.68 -19.98
C LYS A 59 11.35 -10.71 -18.87
N SER A 60 11.59 -11.96 -19.26
CA SER A 60 11.84 -13.05 -18.32
C SER A 60 13.16 -12.85 -17.56
N GLY A 61 13.11 -12.95 -16.24
CA GLY A 61 14.28 -12.88 -15.38
C GLY A 61 13.89 -12.81 -13.90
N THR A 62 14.88 -12.85 -13.01
CA THR A 62 14.67 -12.81 -11.56
C THR A 62 13.90 -11.55 -11.13
N GLN A 63 14.10 -10.42 -11.82
CA GLN A 63 13.41 -9.16 -11.56
C GLN A 63 11.89 -9.25 -11.79
N LYS A 64 11.44 -10.02 -12.79
CA LYS A 64 10.01 -10.27 -13.04
C LYS A 64 9.37 -11.03 -11.88
N ILE A 65 10.03 -12.08 -11.41
CA ILE A 65 9.56 -12.88 -10.28
C ILE A 65 9.49 -12.02 -9.02
N ILE A 66 10.51 -11.21 -8.75
CA ILE A 66 10.54 -10.28 -7.61
C ILE A 66 9.40 -9.26 -7.71
N ALA A 67 9.17 -8.66 -8.88
CA ALA A 67 8.09 -7.70 -9.09
C ALA A 67 6.71 -8.33 -8.86
N ILE A 68 6.47 -9.54 -9.38
CA ILE A 68 5.20 -10.25 -9.18
C ILE A 68 5.00 -10.59 -7.70
N ILE A 69 6.03 -11.09 -7.01
CA ILE A 69 5.96 -11.44 -5.59
C ILE A 69 5.69 -10.20 -4.73
N LEU A 70 6.42 -9.11 -4.94
CA LEU A 70 6.25 -7.87 -4.17
C LEU A 70 4.87 -7.25 -4.37
N ASN A 71 4.39 -7.16 -5.63
CA ASN A 71 3.06 -6.63 -5.89
C ASN A 71 1.96 -7.55 -5.35
N SER A 72 2.15 -8.87 -5.38
CA SER A 72 1.18 -9.81 -4.81
C SER A 72 1.12 -9.72 -3.28
N LEU A 73 2.28 -9.61 -2.62
CA LEU A 73 2.37 -9.40 -1.17
C LEU A 73 1.70 -8.09 -0.76
N TYR A 74 2.00 -7.01 -1.48
CA TYR A 74 1.38 -5.71 -1.23
C TYR A 74 -0.14 -5.78 -1.43
N PHE A 75 -0.61 -6.43 -2.51
CA PHE A 75 -2.04 -6.63 -2.74
C PHE A 75 -2.70 -7.34 -1.55
N ILE A 76 -2.16 -8.45 -1.07
CA ILE A 76 -2.74 -9.21 0.07
C ILE A 76 -2.79 -8.36 1.35
N LEU A 77 -1.72 -7.64 1.66
CA LEU A 77 -1.62 -6.82 2.88
C LEU A 77 -2.58 -5.63 2.84
N VAL A 78 -2.71 -4.97 1.69
CA VAL A 78 -3.56 -3.78 1.56
C VAL A 78 -5.03 -4.16 1.38
N SER A 79 -5.34 -5.21 0.61
CA SER A 79 -6.72 -5.68 0.44
C SER A 79 -7.32 -6.24 1.73
N SER A 80 -6.51 -6.84 2.61
CA SER A 80 -6.96 -7.23 3.95
C SER A 80 -7.27 -6.02 4.84
N LEU A 81 -6.47 -4.95 4.77
CA LEU A 81 -6.76 -3.69 5.47
C LEU A 81 -8.04 -3.02 4.94
N ALA A 82 -8.23 -3.02 3.61
CA ALA A 82 -9.42 -2.55 2.94
C ALA A 82 -10.69 -3.30 3.37
N LEU A 83 -10.61 -4.63 3.43
CA LEU A 83 -11.70 -5.49 3.89
C LEU A 83 -12.00 -5.29 5.37
N LEU A 84 -10.98 -5.16 6.22
CA LEU A 84 -11.16 -4.88 7.65
C LEU A 84 -11.90 -3.56 7.85
N ASN A 85 -11.50 -2.51 7.13
CA ASN A 85 -12.17 -1.22 7.21
C ASN A 85 -13.62 -1.27 6.73
N LEU A 86 -13.89 -1.98 5.62
CA LEU A 86 -15.27 -2.20 5.15
C LEU A 86 -16.10 -2.98 6.18
N CYS A 87 -15.49 -3.96 6.84
CA CYS A 87 -16.11 -4.73 7.92
C CYS A 87 -16.47 -3.83 9.11
N ILE A 88 -15.57 -2.95 9.55
CA ILE A 88 -15.82 -1.98 10.63
C ILE A 88 -16.94 -1.01 10.23
N MET A 89 -16.96 -0.50 9.00
CA MET A 89 -18.05 0.37 8.52
C MET A 89 -19.41 -0.35 8.49
N THR A 90 -19.42 -1.65 8.21
CA THR A 90 -20.66 -2.42 8.00
C THR A 90 -21.20 -3.02 9.30
N PHE A 91 -20.31 -3.49 10.18
CA PHE A 91 -20.65 -4.24 11.40
C PHE A 91 -20.21 -3.56 12.70
N GLY A 92 -19.39 -2.51 12.65
CA GLY A 92 -18.89 -1.78 13.83
C GLY A 92 -19.88 -0.77 14.41
N LYS A 93 -21.19 -1.02 14.27
CA LYS A 93 -22.25 -0.31 14.98
C LYS A 93 -22.52 -0.97 16.33
#